data_AF-A0A9P6ZRI2-F1
#
_entry.id   AF-A0A9P6ZRI2-F1
#
_cell.length_a   1.000
_cell.length_b   1.000
_cell.length_c   1.000
_cell.angle_alpha   90.00
_cell.angle_beta   90.00
_cell.angle_gamma   90.00
#
_symmetry.space_group_name_H-M   'P 1'
#
loop_
_entity.id
_entity.type
_entity.pdbx_description
1 polymer ?
#
loop_
_entity_poly.entity_id
_entity_poly.type
_entity_poly.pdbx_seq_one_letter_code
_entity_poly.pdbx_strand_id
1 'polypeptide(L)'
;MLRAVLPDTTIIAALDIIDREGVMKYKTSWGRHHYEVLGTTSTYTVFPHLDTASTAVSSYCTCPSFAYAVLISENHLMCKHVLAVCLADRWSRCVVRPIEDDELLLRFAGHVSP
;
A
#
# COMPACT_ATOMS: atom_id res chain seq x y z
N MET A 1 -19.89 -4.45 7.97
CA MET A 1 -19.94 -3.83 6.64
C MET A 1 -18.71 -4.10 5.77
N LEU A 2 -17.48 -4.12 6.30
CA LEU A 2 -16.26 -4.44 5.50
C LEU A 2 -16.29 -5.82 4.80
N ARG A 3 -16.82 -6.86 5.45
CA ARG A 3 -16.95 -8.22 4.90
C ARG A 3 -17.89 -8.34 3.69
N ALA A 4 -18.74 -7.33 3.46
CA ALA A 4 -19.67 -7.35 2.31
C ALA A 4 -18.98 -6.97 0.99
N VAL A 5 -17.75 -6.45 1.06
CA VAL A 5 -17.08 -5.83 -0.10
C VAL A 5 -15.63 -6.33 -0.27
N LEU A 6 -15.10 -7.06 0.71
CA LEU A 6 -13.76 -7.62 0.69
C LEU A 6 -13.82 -9.07 1.21
N PRO A 7 -13.11 -10.02 0.58
CA PRO A 7 -13.01 -11.37 1.09
C PRO A 7 -12.42 -11.40 2.50
N ASP A 8 -12.91 -12.31 3.35
CA ASP A 8 -12.42 -12.48 4.71
C ASP A 8 -10.90 -12.75 4.74
N THR A 9 -10.38 -13.47 3.76
CA THR A 9 -8.94 -13.75 3.61
C THR A 9 -8.11 -12.49 3.39
N THR A 10 -8.63 -11.50 2.64
CA THR A 10 -7.97 -10.21 2.40
C THR A 10 -7.91 -9.38 3.68
N ILE A 11 -8.99 -9.40 4.47
CA ILE A 11 -9.05 -8.67 5.75
C ILE A 11 -8.05 -9.27 6.75
N ILE A 12 -8.10 -10.59 6.96
CA ILE A 12 -7.21 -11.28 7.90
C ILE A 12 -5.75 -11.07 7.49
N ALA A 13 -5.43 -11.22 6.20
CA ALA A 13 -4.07 -11.02 5.71
C ALA A 13 -3.58 -9.57 5.84
N ALA A 14 -4.46 -8.58 5.73
CA ALA A 14 -4.10 -7.19 5.98
C ALA A 14 -3.82 -6.94 7.47
N LEU A 15 -4.60 -7.53 8.37
CA LEU A 15 -4.37 -7.42 9.81
C LEU A 15 -3.06 -8.09 10.23
N ASP A 16 -2.75 -9.28 9.70
CA ASP A 16 -1.47 -9.96 9.96
C ASP A 16 -0.26 -9.11 9.51
N ILE A 17 -0.36 -8.37 8.41
CA ILE A 17 0.68 -7.41 8.00
C ILE A 17 0.86 -6.30 9.04
N ILE A 18 -0.24 -5.77 9.59
CA ILE A 18 -0.20 -4.69 10.59
C ILE A 18 0.39 -5.20 11.89
N ASP A 19 -0.03 -6.38 12.35
CA ASP A 19 0.44 -6.99 13.60
C ASP A 19 1.95 -7.28 13.58
N ARG A 20 2.51 -7.51 12.40
CA ARG A 20 3.95 -7.71 12.18
C ARG A 20 4.72 -6.43 11.89
N GLU A 21 4.11 -5.26 12.07
CA GLU A 21 4.71 -3.96 11.75
C GLU A 21 5.19 -3.84 10.28
N GLY A 22 4.50 -4.55 9.38
CA GLY A 22 4.89 -4.68 7.97
C GLY A 22 4.59 -3.47 7.10
N VAL A 23 4.08 -2.37 7.67
CA VAL A 23 3.73 -1.14 6.94
C VAL A 23 4.73 -0.03 7.27
N MET A 24 5.55 0.33 6.28
CA MET A 24 6.52 1.42 6.36
C MET A 24 5.91 2.70 5.79
N LYS A 25 5.95 3.80 6.55
CA LYS A 25 5.54 5.14 6.10
C LYS A 25 6.75 6.06 6.08
N TYR A 26 7.13 6.47 4.88
CA TYR A 26 8.21 7.43 4.67
C TYR A 26 7.64 8.84 4.54
N LYS A 27 8.15 9.76 5.35
CA LYS A 27 7.78 11.18 5.29
C LYS A 27 8.87 11.94 4.56
N THR A 28 8.52 12.53 3.42
CA THR A 28 9.45 13.40 2.69
C THR A 28 9.48 14.79 3.28
N SER A 29 10.55 15.53 3.03
CA SER A 29 10.76 16.91 3.46
C SER A 29 9.64 17.84 2.96
N TRP A 30 9.08 17.54 1.78
CA TRP A 30 8.00 18.29 1.12
C TRP A 30 6.59 17.89 1.53
N GLY A 31 6.44 17.11 2.61
CA GLY A 31 5.13 16.79 3.20
C GLY A 31 4.34 15.70 2.48
N ARG A 32 4.95 15.00 1.51
CA ARG A 32 4.34 13.81 0.89
C ARG A 32 4.64 12.56 1.72
N HIS A 33 3.82 11.54 1.50
CA HIS A 33 3.97 10.24 2.15
C HIS A 33 4.17 9.15 1.10
N HIS A 34 5.18 8.33 1.32
CA HIS A 34 5.45 7.13 0.54
C HIS A 34 5.24 5.92 1.43
N TYR A 35 4.52 4.91 0.93
CA TYR A 35 4.22 3.72 1.70
C TYR A 35 4.79 2.48 1.04
N GLU A 36 5.40 1.64 1.87
CA GLU A 36 5.85 0.33 1.47
C GLU A 36 5.30 -0.72 2.42
N VAL A 37 4.96 -1.87 1.85
CA VAL A 37 4.49 -3.01 2.62
C VAL A 37 5.42 -4.17 2.37
N LEU A 38 5.92 -4.74 3.48
CA LEU A 38 6.71 -5.96 3.45
C LEU A 38 5.81 -7.13 3.06
N GLY A 39 5.97 -7.63 1.84
CA GLY A 39 5.40 -8.88 1.40
C GLY A 39 6.27 -10.06 1.83
N THR A 40 5.76 -11.27 1.62
CA THR A 40 6.49 -12.51 1.92
C THR A 40 7.71 -12.69 1.00
N THR A 41 7.62 -12.22 -0.25
CA THR A 41 8.66 -12.41 -1.28
C THR A 41 9.31 -11.11 -1.71
N SER A 42 8.63 -9.98 -1.57
CA SER A 42 9.05 -8.69 -2.11
C SER A 42 8.41 -7.56 -1.32
N THR A 43 9.04 -6.38 -1.36
CA THR A 43 8.45 -5.15 -0.85
C THR A 43 7.57 -4.52 -1.92
N TYR A 44 6.38 -4.09 -1.54
CA TYR A 44 5.42 -3.48 -2.46
C TYR A 44 5.18 -2.03 -2.12
N THR A 45 5.38 -1.15 -3.09
CA THR A 45 4.95 0.24 -3.02
C THR A 45 3.44 0.35 -3.09
N VAL A 46 2.87 1.16 -2.19
CA VAL A 46 1.43 1.41 -2.08
C VAL A 46 1.16 2.91 -2.14
N PHE A 47 0.20 3.28 -2.96
CA PHE A 47 -0.31 4.64 -3.08
C PHE A 47 -1.79 4.59 -2.70
N PRO A 48 -2.17 4.86 -1.43
CA PRO A 48 -3.54 4.69 -0.97
C PRO A 48 -4.50 5.78 -1.48
N HIS A 49 -3.96 6.92 -1.95
CA HIS A 49 -4.70 8.11 -2.37
C HIS A 49 -4.04 8.75 -3.61
N LEU A 50 -4.23 8.17 -4.81
CA LEU A 50 -3.68 8.75 -6.06
C LEU A 50 -4.44 9.98 -6.53
N ASP A 51 -5.77 9.98 -6.36
CA ASP A 51 -6.64 11.07 -6.79
C ASP A 51 -7.68 11.36 -5.72
N THR A 52 -7.63 12.58 -5.16
CA THR A 52 -8.73 13.14 -4.37
C THR A 52 -9.80 13.79 -5.24
N ALA A 53 -9.56 13.89 -6.56
CA ALA A 53 -10.43 14.57 -7.52
C ALA A 53 -11.20 13.63 -8.46
N SER A 54 -10.85 12.34 -8.51
CA SER A 54 -11.41 11.36 -9.46
C SER A 54 -12.16 10.23 -8.74
N THR A 55 -13.28 9.80 -9.31
CA THR A 55 -14.21 8.81 -8.74
C THR A 55 -13.85 7.35 -9.05
N ALA A 56 -12.86 7.09 -9.92
CA ALA A 56 -12.74 5.77 -10.54
C ALA A 56 -11.77 4.80 -9.83
N VAL A 57 -10.56 5.20 -9.42
CA VAL A 57 -9.66 4.34 -8.62
C VAL A 57 -8.74 5.23 -7.79
N SER A 58 -8.93 5.26 -6.48
CA SER A 58 -8.16 6.14 -5.59
C SER A 58 -6.88 5.50 -5.04
N SER A 59 -6.58 4.24 -5.37
CA SER A 59 -5.44 3.51 -4.80
C SER A 59 -4.69 2.67 -5.84
N TYR A 60 -3.39 2.47 -5.63
CA TYR A 60 -2.53 1.62 -6.45
C TYR A 60 -1.58 0.83 -5.55
N CYS A 61 -1.28 -0.41 -5.94
CA CYS A 61 -0.24 -1.20 -5.33
C CYS A 61 0.51 -1.99 -6.40
N THR A 62 1.83 -2.06 -6.26
CA THR A 62 2.72 -2.79 -7.18
C THR A 62 2.63 -4.31 -7.05
N CYS A 63 1.82 -4.84 -6.13
CA CYS A 63 1.73 -6.29 -5.96
C CYS A 63 0.95 -6.97 -7.10
N PRO A 64 1.31 -8.22 -7.49
CA PRO A 64 0.63 -8.93 -8.57
C PRO A 64 -0.88 -9.11 -8.33
N SER A 65 -1.28 -9.31 -7.06
CA SER A 65 -2.69 -9.44 -6.69
C SER A 65 -3.50 -8.18 -6.96
N PHE A 66 -2.89 -6.99 -6.90
CA PHE A 66 -3.59 -5.75 -7.24
C PHE A 66 -3.82 -5.67 -8.75
N ALA A 67 -2.76 -5.89 -9.53
CA ALA A 67 -2.85 -5.89 -10.99
C ALA A 67 -3.91 -6.87 -11.50
N TYR A 68 -3.91 -8.11 -11.00
CA TYR A 68 -4.88 -9.11 -11.45
C TYR A 68 -6.28 -8.86 -10.85
N ALA A 69 -6.39 -8.83 -9.52
CA ALA A 69 -7.69 -8.94 -8.86
C ALA A 69 -8.48 -7.63 -8.82
N VAL A 70 -7.81 -6.48 -8.90
CA VAL A 70 -8.43 -5.15 -8.88
C VAL A 70 -8.52 -4.56 -10.28
N LEU A 71 -7.43 -4.57 -11.05
CA LEU A 71 -7.40 -3.89 -12.36
C LEU A 71 -7.91 -4.75 -13.53
N ILE A 72 -7.59 -6.04 -13.56
CA ILE A 72 -7.94 -6.92 -14.69
C ILE A 72 -9.28 -7.61 -14.47
N SER A 73 -9.45 -8.26 -13.32
CA SER A 73 -10.65 -9.05 -13.02
C SER A 73 -11.76 -8.25 -12.34
N GLU A 74 -11.45 -7.07 -11.81
CA GLU A 74 -12.38 -6.19 -11.09
C GLU A 74 -13.18 -6.89 -9.95
N ASN A 75 -12.66 -8.01 -9.44
CA ASN A 75 -13.35 -8.85 -8.47
C ASN A 75 -13.12 -8.37 -7.02
N HIS A 76 -12.15 -7.47 -6.82
CA HIS A 76 -11.82 -6.91 -5.52
C HIS A 76 -11.67 -5.39 -5.63
N LEU A 77 -12.16 -4.66 -4.64
CA LEU A 77 -11.94 -3.21 -4.58
C LEU A 77 -10.48 -2.82 -4.33
N MET A 78 -9.75 -3.64 -3.56
CA MET A 78 -8.35 -3.39 -3.23
C MET A 78 -7.65 -4.69 -2.83
N CYS A 79 -6.31 -4.68 -2.90
CA CYS A 79 -5.51 -5.79 -2.37
C CYS A 79 -5.30 -5.64 -0.85
N LYS A 80 -4.82 -6.72 -0.22
CA LYS A 80 -4.50 -6.73 1.22
C LYS A 80 -3.49 -5.65 1.63
N HIS A 81 -2.54 -5.28 0.75
CA HIS A 81 -1.50 -4.29 1.07
C HIS A 81 -2.08 -2.87 1.12
N VAL A 82 -2.94 -2.51 0.15
CA VAL A 82 -3.68 -1.23 0.19
C VAL A 82 -4.54 -1.15 1.45
N LEU A 83 -5.26 -2.23 1.76
CA LEU A 83 -6.08 -2.30 2.97
C LEU A 83 -5.23 -2.13 4.23
N ALA A 84 -4.08 -2.82 4.31
CA ALA A 84 -3.16 -2.72 5.43
C ALA A 84 -2.65 -1.28 5.63
N VAL A 85 -2.25 -0.59 4.56
CA VAL A 85 -1.83 0.82 4.63
C VAL A 85 -2.95 1.71 5.11
N CYS A 86 -4.15 1.61 4.54
CA CYS A 86 -5.29 2.43 4.92
C CYS A 86 -5.67 2.27 6.40
N LEU A 87 -5.61 1.05 6.92
CA LEU A 87 -5.89 0.75 8.33
C LEU A 87 -4.74 1.21 9.24
N ALA A 88 -3.50 0.87 8.90
CA ALA A 88 -2.33 1.24 9.68
C ALA A 88 -2.18 2.77 9.80
N ASP A 89 -2.45 3.51 8.73
CA ASP A 89 -2.35 4.96 8.72
C ASP A 89 -3.42 5.60 9.63
N ARG A 90 -4.66 5.11 9.54
CA ARG A 90 -5.76 5.56 10.41
C ARG A 90 -5.55 5.20 11.88
N TRP A 91 -4.91 4.06 12.16
CA TRP A 91 -4.64 3.60 13.52
C TRP A 91 -3.30 4.08 14.07
N SER A 92 -2.52 4.86 13.32
CA SER A 92 -1.16 5.28 13.69
C SER A 92 -0.25 4.09 14.03
N ARG A 93 -0.38 2.98 13.28
CA ARG A 93 0.42 1.74 13.40
C ARG A 93 1.46 1.57 12.30
N CYS A 94 1.65 2.60 11.46
CA CYS A 94 2.74 2.62 10.49
C CYS A 94 4.10 2.78 11.19
N VAL A 95 5.11 2.04 10.73
CA VAL A 95 6.51 2.29 11.09
C VAL A 95 6.97 3.52 10.32
N VAL A 96 7.06 4.66 11.01
CA VAL A 96 7.40 5.95 10.38
C VAL A 96 8.91 6.12 10.30
N ARG A 97 9.41 6.44 9.11
CA ARG A 97 10.81 6.80 8.87
C ARG A 97 10.91 8.15 8.15
N PRO A 98 11.77 9.07 8.59
CA PRO A 98 12.16 10.19 7.75
C PRO A 98 12.94 9.65 6.55
N ILE A 99 12.77 10.24 5.38
CA ILE A 99 13.57 9.93 4.19
C ILE A 99 14.01 11.23 3.54
N GLU A 100 15.29 11.30 3.16
CA GLU A 100 15.80 12.40 2.35
C GLU A 100 15.40 12.19 0.88
N ASP A 101 15.29 13.27 0.13
CA ASP A 101 14.74 13.21 -1.21
C ASP A 101 15.64 12.38 -2.16
N ASP A 102 16.95 12.40 -1.96
CA ASP A 102 17.90 11.55 -2.70
C ASP A 102 17.72 10.05 -2.39
N GLU A 103 17.47 9.70 -1.13
CA GLU A 103 17.21 8.32 -0.72
C GLU A 103 15.88 7.81 -1.29
N LEU A 104 14.86 8.67 -1.34
CA LEU A 104 13.58 8.37 -1.97
C LEU A 104 13.76 8.08 -3.48
N LEU A 105 14.56 8.89 -4.18
CA LEU A 105 14.85 8.71 -5.61
C LEU A 105 15.56 7.38 -5.88
N LEU A 106 16.53 7.00 -5.04
CA LEU A 106 17.22 5.71 -5.15
C LEU A 106 16.25 4.52 -4.99
N ARG A 107 15.27 4.64 -4.10
CA ARG A 107 14.28 3.57 -3.87
C ARG A 107 13.29 3.44 -5.03
N PHE A 108 12.95 4.54 -5.70
CA PHE A 108 12.21 4.46 -6.96
C PHE A 108 13.06 3.88 -8.10
N ALA A 109 14.34 4.26 -8.19
CA ALA A 109 15.25 3.73 -9.20
C ALA A 109 15.48 2.22 -9.05
N GLY A 110 15.55 1.69 -7.82
CA GLY A 110 15.68 0.26 -7.54
C GLY A 110 14.47 -0.60 -7.95
N HIS A 111 13.29 0.01 -8.13
CA HIS A 111 12.09 -0.65 -8.67
C HIS A 111 11.99 -0.54 -10.21
N VAL A 112 12.88 0.23 -10.85
CA VAL A 112 13.02 0.34 -12.30
C VAL A 112 14.26 -0.45 -12.73
N SER A 113 14.17 -1.78 -12.66
CA SER A 113 15.05 -2.62 -13.49
C SER A 113 14.26 -2.98 -14.76
N PRO A 114 14.89 -2.92 -15.96
CA PRO A 114 14.24 -3.20 -17.23
C PRO A 114 13.64 -4.62 -17.32
#